data_AF-A0A920RB77-F1
#
_entry.id   AF-A0A920RB77-F1
#
_cell.length_a   1.000
_cell.length_b   1.000
_cell.length_c   1.000
_cell.angle_alpha   90.00
_cell.angle_beta   90.00
_cell.angle_gamma   90.00
#
_symmetry.space_group_name_H-M   'P 1'
#
loop_
_entity.id
_entity.type
_entity.pdbx_description
1 polymer ?
#
loop_
_entity_poly.entity_id
_entity_poly.type
_entity_poly.pdbx_seq_one_letter_code
_entity_poly.pdbx_strand_id
1 'polypeptide(L)' 'MDGLGNVIEDTIAVVDAEPPNIFDRSSVRAAARFKFQPRVVDGQGVEVSGVQYLFRYQLED' A
#
# COMPACT_ATOMS: atom_id res chain seq x y z
N MET A 1 5.96 -5.38 -1.72
CA MET A 1 6.52 -4.41 -2.71
C MET A 1 7.67 -5.09 -3.40
N ASP A 2 7.78 -4.96 -4.71
CA ASP A 2 8.89 -5.56 -5.46
C ASP A 2 10.25 -4.94 -5.06
N GLY A 3 11.35 -5.58 -5.49
CA GLY A 3 12.71 -5.08 -5.27
C GLY A 3 13.03 -3.76 -5.98
N LEU A 4 12.10 -3.19 -6.74
CA LEU A 4 12.22 -1.90 -7.42
C LEU A 4 11.39 -0.80 -6.74
N GLY A 5 10.72 -1.13 -5.63
CA GLY A 5 9.96 -0.17 -4.83
C GLY A 5 8.53 0.07 -5.33
N ASN A 6 8.03 -0.76 -6.24
CA ASN A 6 6.65 -0.74 -6.67
C ASN A 6 5.77 -1.61 -5.77
N VAL A 7 4.53 -1.17 -5.55
CA VAL A 7 3.50 -2.02 -4.95
C VAL A 7 2.98 -2.99 -6.02
N ILE A 8 2.84 -4.26 -5.65
CA ILE A 8 2.24 -5.29 -6.51
C ILE A 8 0.74 -5.27 -6.25
N GLU A 9 -0.05 -4.81 -7.22
CA GLU A 9 -1.48 -4.52 -7.02
C GLU A 9 -2.28 -5.74 -6.52
N ASP A 10 -2.00 -6.93 -7.04
CA ASP A 10 -2.68 -8.17 -6.66
C ASP A 10 -2.40 -8.61 -5.21
N THR A 11 -1.43 -7.99 -4.54
CA THR A 11 -1.09 -8.29 -3.14
C THR A 11 -1.76 -7.34 -2.14
N ILE A 12 -2.53 -6.35 -2.62
CA ILE A 12 -3.19 -5.37 -1.76
C ILE A 12 -4.50 -5.96 -1.22
N ALA A 13 -4.65 -5.95 0.10
CA ALA A 13 -5.88 -6.36 0.78
C ALA A 13 -6.26 -5.35 1.86
N VAL A 14 -7.56 -5.13 2.04
CA VAL A 14 -8.11 -4.35 3.17
C VAL A 14 -8.18 -5.28 4.38
N VAL A 15 -7.46 -4.94 5.44
CA VAL A 15 -7.39 -5.73 6.68
C VAL A 15 -8.39 -5.27 7.74
N ASP A 16 -8.75 -3.99 7.72
CA ASP A 16 -9.70 -3.34 8.62
C ASP A 16 -10.29 -2.12 7.94
N ALA A 17 -11.56 -1.81 8.21
CA ALA A 17 -12.27 -0.67 7.63
C ALA A 17 -13.49 -0.26 8.46
N GLU A 18 -13.58 1.03 8.77
CA GLU A 18 -14.74 1.64 9.41
C GLU A 18 -15.07 2.97 8.69
N PRO A 19 -16.26 3.11 8.07
CA PRO A 19 -17.25 2.07 7.81
C PRO A 19 -16.79 1.04 6.76
N PRO A 20 -17.26 -0.21 6.83
CA PRO A 20 -16.82 -1.28 5.92
C PRO A 20 -17.31 -1.06 4.48
N ASN A 21 -16.49 -1.42 3.48
CA ASN A 21 -16.78 -1.37 2.04
C ASN A 21 -16.97 0.02 1.41
N ILE A 22 -16.99 1.10 2.19
CA ILE A 22 -17.23 2.46 1.66
C ILE A 22 -15.96 3.03 1.00
N PHE A 23 -14.80 2.85 1.63
CA PHE A 23 -13.54 3.45 1.21
C PHE A 23 -12.51 2.44 0.69
N ASP A 24 -12.85 1.17 0.64
CA ASP A 24 -11.97 0.07 0.25
C ASP A 24 -11.39 0.29 -1.15
N ARG A 25 -12.26 0.58 -2.13
CA ARG A 25 -11.84 0.75 -3.53
C ARG A 25 -10.91 1.95 -3.72
N SER A 26 -11.16 3.06 -3.03
CA SER A 26 -10.31 4.24 -3.14
C SER A 26 -8.99 4.04 -2.40
N SER A 27 -9.02 3.41 -1.22
CA SER A 27 -7.84 3.01 -0.45
C SER A 27 -6.91 2.09 -1.24
N VAL A 28 -7.44 1.03 -1.84
CA VAL A 28 -6.67 0.06 -2.65
C VAL A 28 -6.00 0.76 -3.84
N ARG A 29 -6.75 1.62 -4.55
CA ARG A 29 -6.21 2.39 -5.68
C ARG A 29 -5.13 3.39 -5.27
N ALA A 30 -5.25 4.00 -4.10
CA ALA A 30 -4.24 4.89 -3.56
C ALA A 30 -2.97 4.10 -3.20
N ALA A 31 -3.12 2.96 -2.52
CA ALA A 31 -2.02 2.08 -2.14
C ALA A 31 -1.24 1.56 -3.37
N ALA A 32 -1.93 1.20 -4.45
CA ALA A 32 -1.30 0.76 -5.71
C ALA A 32 -0.35 1.79 -6.33
N ARG A 33 -0.57 3.08 -6.05
CA ARG A 33 0.24 4.19 -6.60
C ARG A 33 1.47 4.49 -5.77
N PHE A 34 1.62 3.90 -4.60
CA PHE A 34 2.77 4.17 -3.76
C PHE A 34 4.06 3.69 -4.43
N LYS A 35 5.11 4.49 -4.25
CA LYS A 35 6.47 4.20 -4.65
C LYS A 35 7.33 4.30 -3.41
N PHE A 36 8.17 3.29 -3.21
CA PHE A 36 9.03 3.18 -2.05
C PHE A 36 10.48 3.18 -2.47
N GLN A 37 11.34 3.65 -1.59
CA GLN A 37 12.76 3.47 -1.80
C GLN A 37 13.10 2.00 -1.55
N PRO A 38 13.63 1.27 -2.55
CA PRO A 38 13.97 -0.14 -2.38
C PRO A 38 15.01 -0.31 -1.29
N ARG A 39 14.82 -1.32 -0.46
CA ARG A 39 15.89 -1.75 0.45
C ARG A 39 16.92 -2.52 -0.36
N VAL A 40 18.17 -2.09 -0.31
CA VAL A 40 19.28 -2.75 -1.02
C VAL A 40 20.11 -3.56 -0.04
N VAL A 41 20.37 -4.82 -0.37
CA VAL A 41 21.31 -5.70 0.34
C VAL A 41 22.21 -6.33 -0.71
N ASP A 42 23.53 -6.22 -0.53
CA ASP A 42 24.55 -6.73 -1.48
C ASP A 42 24.35 -6.28 -2.93
N GLY A 43 23.91 -5.03 -3.11
CA GLY A 43 23.67 -4.43 -4.44
C GLY A 43 22.39 -4.88 -5.13
N GLN A 44 21.56 -5.73 -4.50
CA GLN A 44 20.28 -6.19 -5.02
C GLN A 44 19.11 -5.60 -4.23
N GLY A 45 18.06 -5.20 -4.95
CA GLY A 45 16.82 -4.76 -4.34
C GLY A 45 16.07 -5.92 -3.71
N VAL A 46 15.66 -5.78 -2.45
CA VAL A 46 14.99 -6.81 -1.67
C VAL A 46 13.50 -6.52 -1.58
N GLU A 47 12.69 -7.56 -1.75
CA GLU A 47 11.24 -7.48 -1.56
C GLU A 47 10.90 -7.15 -0.10
N VAL A 48 9.94 -6.24 0.10
CA VAL A 48 9.42 -5.91 1.43
C VAL A 48 7.97 -6.34 1.54
N SER A 49 7.70 -7.27 2.46
CA SER A 49 6.37 -7.81 2.77
C SER A 49 5.81 -7.25 4.08
N GLY A 50 4.49 -7.36 4.26
CA GLY A 50 3.82 -7.05 5.54
C GLY A 50 3.67 -5.56 5.86
N VAL A 51 3.81 -4.69 4.85
CA VAL A 51 3.63 -3.24 5.04
C VAL A 51 2.14 -2.92 5.17
N GLN A 52 1.78 -2.13 6.18
CA GLN A 52 0.41 -1.66 6.40
C GLN A 52 0.34 -0.14 6.38
N TYR A 53 -0.73 0.40 5.82
CA TYR A 53 -1.04 1.83 5.77
C TYR A 53 -2.45 2.09 6.27
N LEU A 54 -2.61 3.17 7.03
CA LEU A 54 -3.92 3.64 7.48
C LEU A 54 -4.34 4.86 6.67
N PHE A 55 -5.42 4.74 5.90
CA PHE A 55 -6.07 5.86 5.23
C PHE A 55 -7.13 6.47 6.15
N ARG A 56 -7.05 7.77 6.38
CA ARG A 56 -8.02 8.51 7.20
C ARG A 56 -8.80 9.47 6.31
N TYR A 57 -10.11 9.30 6.28
CA TYR A 57 -11.03 10.12 5.51
C TYR A 57 -11.64 11.18 6.42
N GLN A 58 -11.76 12.40 5.91
CA GLN A 58 -12.38 13.53 6.59
C GLN A 58 -13.32 14.22 5.61
N LEU A 59 -14.47 14.67 6.11
CA LEU A 59 -15.34 15.54 5.34
C LEU A 59 -14.78 16.96 5.44
N GLU A 60 -14.72 17.65 4.31
CA GLU A 60 -14.45 19.09 4.28
C GLU A 60 -15.76 19.83 4.51
N ASP A 61 -15.68 20.97 5.21
CA ASP A 61 -16.82 21.85 5.52
C ASP A 61 -17.38 22.56 4.29
#